data_AF-A0A0M2UW77-F1
#
_entry.id   AF-A0A0M2UW77-F1
#
_cell.length_a   1.000
_cell.length_b   1.000
_cell.length_c   1.000
_cell.angle_alpha   90.00
_cell.angle_beta   90.00
_cell.angle_gamma   90.00
#
_symmetry.space_group_name_H-M   'P 1'
#
loop_
_entity.id
_entity.type
_entity.pdbx_description
1 polymer ?
#
loop_
_entity_poly.entity_id
_entity_poly.type
_entity_poly.pdbx_seq_one_letter_code
_entity_poly.pdbx_strand_id
1 'polypeptide(L)'
;MGYFMCWKKFAVNTALVFGVIGWFATANGAEVSPRDQIFLLSPKKTFDYYCSPCHGLKGKGDGTFFTIDLKPKPRNFTDLDYMKKRTDDQLIKSITDGSKSVDKSNLCPPWGKTLTDKKIKELVAYIRGLATQESAAPVAVAKGPVSVDEKESPVKAVMRWGFIAVITIALASGAISEWKKLRNESPKG
;
A
#
# COMPACT_ATOMS: atom_id res chain seq x y z
N MET A 1 8.99 35.59 48.43
CA MET A 1 9.41 34.23 48.06
C MET A 1 8.22 33.40 47.53
N GLY A 2 7.82 33.50 46.25
CA GLY A 2 6.59 32.82 45.79
C GLY A 2 6.49 32.38 44.33
N TYR A 3 7.49 32.63 43.47
CA TYR A 3 7.38 32.36 42.03
C TYR A 3 8.09 31.09 41.54
N PHE A 4 8.79 30.36 42.41
CA PHE A 4 9.62 29.21 42.00
C PHE A 4 8.89 27.86 41.96
N MET A 5 7.65 27.77 42.47
CA MET A 5 6.94 26.47 42.59
C MET A 5 5.98 26.15 41.43
N CYS A 6 5.76 27.06 40.47
CA CYS A 6 4.79 26.84 39.38
C CYS A 6 5.37 26.10 38.15
N TRP A 7 6.71 26.08 37.97
CA TRP A 7 7.31 25.50 36.76
C TRP A 7 7.43 23.96 36.82
N LYS A 8 7.64 23.39 38.00
CA LYS A 8 7.79 21.92 38.15
C LYS A 8 6.55 21.12 37.78
N LYS A 9 5.35 21.70 37.90
CA LYS A 9 4.09 21.02 37.50
C LYS A 9 3.83 21.08 35.99
N PHE A 10 4.42 22.05 35.28
CA PHE A 10 4.29 22.16 33.83
C PHE A 10 5.20 21.16 33.09
N ALA A 11 6.40 20.91 33.62
CA ALA A 11 7.39 20.02 32.99
C ALA A 11 7.04 18.52 33.09
N VAL A 12 6.29 18.10 34.11
CA VAL A 12 5.90 16.69 34.30
C VAL A 12 4.72 16.31 33.41
N ASN A 13 3.81 17.25 33.10
CA ASN A 13 2.64 16.98 32.26
C ASN A 13 2.95 16.97 30.75
N THR A 14 3.98 17.67 30.29
CA THR A 14 4.41 17.60 28.88
C THR A 14 5.19 16.33 28.56
N ALA A 15 6.02 15.84 29.47
CA ALA A 15 6.77 14.59 29.28
C ALA A 15 5.85 13.35 29.12
N LEU A 16 4.70 13.34 29.80
CA LEU A 16 3.70 12.28 29.68
C LEU A 16 2.96 12.33 28.33
N VAL A 17 2.67 13.52 27.82
CA VAL A 17 2.02 13.69 26.50
C VAL A 17 2.97 13.32 25.35
N PHE A 18 4.24 13.69 25.43
CA PHE A 18 5.25 13.31 24.42
C PHE A 18 5.66 11.83 24.51
N GLY A 19 5.63 11.22 25.70
CA GLY A 19 5.87 9.79 25.87
C GLY A 19 4.80 8.90 25.23
N VAL A 20 3.54 9.32 25.26
CA VAL A 20 2.43 8.61 24.60
C VAL A 20 2.49 8.77 23.07
N ILE A 21 2.81 9.97 22.57
CA ILE A 21 2.96 10.21 21.12
C ILE A 21 4.20 9.50 20.55
N GLY A 22 5.30 9.46 21.30
CA GLY A 22 6.54 8.78 20.90
C GLY A 22 6.43 7.25 20.86
N TRP A 23 5.61 6.64 21.73
CA TRP A 23 5.37 5.18 21.72
C TRP A 23 4.60 4.75 20.47
N PHE A 24 3.63 5.55 19.99
CA PHE A 24 2.85 5.22 18.79
C PHE A 24 3.67 5.29 17.49
N ALA A 25 4.75 6.07 17.44
CA ALA A 25 5.57 6.22 16.23
C ALA A 25 6.48 5.02 15.92
N THR A 26 6.64 4.07 16.85
CA THR A 26 7.57 2.93 16.68
C THR A 26 6.89 1.60 16.37
N ALA A 27 5.55 1.52 16.38
CA ALA A 27 4.84 0.25 16.33
C ALA A 27 4.39 -0.22 14.92
N ASN A 28 4.36 0.63 13.89
CA ASN A 28 3.86 0.22 12.58
C ASN A 28 4.78 0.67 11.45
N GLY A 29 5.65 -0.24 11.04
CA GLY A 29 6.17 -0.21 9.67
C GLY A 29 4.98 -0.28 8.72
N ALA A 30 4.64 0.86 8.11
CA ALA A 30 3.73 1.02 6.98
C ALA A 30 2.77 -0.18 6.75
N GLU A 31 1.72 -0.28 7.57
CA GLU A 31 0.59 -1.16 7.29
C GLU A 31 -0.20 -0.56 6.11
N VAL A 32 0.31 -0.81 4.89
CA VAL A 32 -0.35 -0.49 3.63
C VAL A 32 -1.68 -1.25 3.61
N SER A 33 -2.80 -0.54 3.48
CA SER A 33 -4.13 -1.15 3.53
C SER A 33 -4.30 -2.13 2.36
N PRO A 34 -4.93 -3.31 2.53
CA PRO A 34 -5.20 -4.23 1.43
C PRO A 34 -5.96 -3.63 0.23
N ARG A 35 -6.68 -2.51 0.44
CA ARG A 35 -7.34 -1.76 -0.64
C ARG A 35 -6.34 -1.00 -1.53
N ASP A 36 -5.13 -0.74 -1.04
CA ASP A 36 -4.11 0.05 -1.73
C ASP A 36 -3.25 -0.81 -2.67
N GLN A 37 -3.35 -2.15 -2.57
CA GLN A 37 -2.57 -3.11 -3.37
C GLN A 37 -3.45 -4.05 -4.21
N ILE A 38 -4.54 -3.53 -4.79
CA ILE A 38 -5.45 -4.30 -5.67
C ILE A 38 -4.69 -4.99 -6.82
N PHE A 39 -3.59 -4.41 -7.28
CA PHE A 39 -2.74 -4.96 -8.35
C PHE A 39 -1.97 -6.22 -7.93
N LEU A 40 -1.81 -6.52 -6.64
CA LEU A 40 -1.14 -7.75 -6.16
C LEU A 40 -2.09 -8.93 -5.94
N LEU A 41 -3.41 -8.73 -6.05
CA LEU A 41 -4.41 -9.76 -5.74
C LEU A 41 -4.34 -10.99 -6.63
N SER A 42 -3.91 -10.84 -7.89
CA SER A 42 -3.77 -11.96 -8.83
C SER A 42 -2.59 -11.74 -9.76
N PRO A 43 -1.96 -12.81 -10.30
CA PRO A 43 -0.85 -12.66 -11.23
C PRO A 43 -1.25 -11.89 -12.48
N LYS A 44 -2.49 -12.04 -12.95
CA LYS A 44 -3.03 -11.23 -14.06
C LYS A 44 -3.02 -9.74 -13.72
N LYS A 45 -3.57 -9.34 -12.56
CA LYS A 45 -3.59 -7.93 -12.16
C LYS A 45 -2.19 -7.36 -11.96
N THR A 46 -1.27 -8.18 -11.45
CA THR A 46 0.13 -7.78 -11.30
C THR A 46 0.80 -7.60 -12.66
N PHE A 47 0.55 -8.50 -13.61
CA PHE A 47 1.03 -8.37 -14.98
C PHE A 47 0.45 -7.14 -15.68
N ASP A 48 -0.86 -6.92 -15.57
CA ASP A 48 -1.55 -5.76 -16.15
C ASP A 48 -1.03 -4.42 -15.59
N TYR A 49 -0.52 -4.41 -14.35
CA TYR A 49 0.02 -3.21 -13.73
C TYR A 49 1.50 -2.98 -14.06
N TYR A 50 2.34 -4.01 -13.89
CA TYR A 50 3.80 -3.87 -14.01
C TYR A 50 4.36 -4.21 -15.40
N CYS A 51 3.75 -5.16 -16.11
CA CYS A 51 4.36 -5.75 -17.30
C CYS A 51 3.69 -5.30 -18.60
N SER A 52 2.36 -5.19 -18.61
CA SER A 52 1.60 -4.85 -19.83
C SER A 52 1.85 -3.45 -20.39
N PRO A 53 2.33 -2.43 -19.64
CA PRO A 53 2.70 -1.16 -20.26
C PRO A 53 3.70 -1.35 -21.41
N CYS A 54 4.64 -2.29 -21.28
CA CYS A 54 5.63 -2.60 -22.32
C CYS A 54 5.25 -3.85 -23.12
N HIS A 55 4.80 -4.92 -22.45
CA HIS A 55 4.53 -6.21 -23.11
C HIS A 55 3.12 -6.34 -23.69
N GLY A 56 2.22 -5.37 -23.45
CA GLY A 56 0.82 -5.41 -23.87
C GLY A 56 -0.05 -6.29 -22.97
N LEU A 57 -1.36 -6.02 -22.94
CA LEU A 57 -2.31 -6.77 -22.10
C LEU A 57 -2.40 -8.26 -22.46
N LYS A 58 -2.09 -8.60 -23.72
CA LYS A 58 -2.04 -9.97 -24.21
C LYS A 58 -0.62 -10.55 -24.23
N GLY A 59 0.38 -9.79 -23.80
CA GLY A 59 1.79 -10.22 -23.80
C GLY A 59 2.43 -10.28 -25.19
N LYS A 60 1.89 -9.58 -26.21
CA LYS A 60 2.40 -9.64 -27.59
C LYS A 60 3.62 -8.76 -27.86
N GLY A 61 4.08 -8.00 -26.86
CA GLY A 61 5.17 -7.05 -27.00
C GLY A 61 4.74 -5.71 -27.62
N ASP A 62 3.45 -5.40 -27.55
CA ASP A 62 2.75 -4.29 -28.21
C ASP A 62 2.12 -3.29 -27.20
N GLY A 63 2.65 -3.21 -25.98
CA GLY A 63 2.09 -2.37 -24.92
C GLY A 63 2.18 -0.86 -25.23
N THR A 64 1.29 -0.03 -24.70
CA THR A 64 1.20 1.39 -25.10
C THR A 64 2.46 2.21 -24.84
N PHE A 65 3.30 1.85 -23.86
CA PHE A 65 4.61 2.49 -23.66
C PHE A 65 5.64 2.13 -24.76
N PHE A 66 5.30 1.20 -25.66
CA PHE A 66 6.04 0.85 -26.88
C PHE A 66 5.99 1.93 -27.97
N THR A 67 5.18 3.00 -27.82
CA THR A 67 5.18 4.15 -28.76
C THR A 67 6.51 4.93 -28.78
N ILE A 68 7.49 4.57 -27.95
CA ILE A 68 8.83 5.19 -27.85
C ILE A 68 9.91 4.44 -28.68
N ASP A 69 9.58 3.55 -29.62
CA ASP A 69 10.57 2.85 -30.47
C ASP A 69 11.66 2.13 -29.66
N LEU A 70 11.27 1.40 -28.61
CA LEU A 70 12.22 0.61 -27.81
C LEU A 70 12.99 -0.38 -28.70
N LYS A 71 14.31 -0.25 -28.72
CA LYS A 71 15.24 -1.14 -29.43
C LYS A 71 16.14 -1.85 -28.41
N PRO A 72 16.05 -3.19 -28.27
CA PRO A 72 15.13 -4.11 -28.95
C PRO A 72 13.70 -4.01 -28.41
N LYS A 73 12.72 -4.46 -29.21
CA LYS A 73 11.30 -4.51 -28.81
C LYS A 73 11.10 -5.45 -27.61
N PRO A 74 10.10 -5.17 -26.74
CA PRO A 74 9.67 -6.11 -25.71
C PRO A 74 9.33 -7.48 -26.31
N ARG A 75 9.61 -8.54 -25.55
CA ARG A 75 9.39 -9.91 -26.01
C ARG A 75 7.89 -10.21 -26.15
N ASN A 76 7.52 -10.86 -27.26
CA ASN A 76 6.24 -11.53 -27.40
C ASN A 76 6.26 -12.85 -26.59
N PHE A 77 5.43 -12.93 -25.55
CA PHE A 77 5.23 -14.10 -24.69
C PHE A 77 4.25 -15.13 -25.27
N THR A 78 3.51 -14.80 -26.33
CA THR A 78 2.64 -15.76 -27.03
C THR A 78 3.41 -16.67 -27.99
N ASP A 79 4.69 -16.38 -28.23
CA ASP A 79 5.60 -17.19 -29.04
C ASP A 79 5.98 -18.49 -28.30
N LEU A 80 5.24 -19.56 -28.59
CA LEU A 80 5.42 -20.87 -27.97
C LEU A 80 6.83 -21.44 -28.17
N ASP A 81 7.39 -21.33 -29.37
CA ASP A 81 8.70 -21.91 -29.68
C ASP A 81 9.83 -21.19 -28.95
N TYR A 82 9.69 -19.87 -28.76
CA TYR A 82 10.59 -19.14 -27.90
C TYR A 82 10.43 -19.54 -26.43
N MET A 83 9.18 -19.59 -25.92
CA MET A 83 8.91 -19.86 -24.50
C MET A 83 9.29 -21.29 -24.08
N LYS A 84 9.24 -22.26 -25.00
CA LYS A 84 9.76 -23.63 -24.78
C LYS A 84 11.27 -23.68 -24.57
N LYS A 85 12.02 -22.76 -25.17
CA LYS A 85 13.49 -22.68 -25.05
C LYS A 85 13.97 -21.97 -23.78
N ARG A 86 13.05 -21.43 -22.99
CA ARG A 86 13.37 -20.73 -21.73
C ARG A 86 13.00 -21.62 -20.55
N THR A 87 13.87 -21.69 -19.56
CA THR A 87 13.56 -22.35 -18.28
C THR A 87 12.82 -21.42 -17.34
N ASP A 88 12.12 -21.97 -16.34
CA ASP A 88 11.44 -21.16 -15.32
C ASP A 88 12.44 -20.30 -14.56
N ASP A 89 13.60 -20.85 -14.21
CA ASP A 89 14.66 -20.11 -13.52
C ASP A 89 15.18 -18.92 -14.33
N GLN A 90 15.31 -19.06 -15.65
CA GLN A 90 15.67 -17.92 -16.52
C GLN A 90 14.61 -16.82 -16.48
N LEU A 91 13.32 -17.19 -16.46
CA LEU A 91 12.22 -16.23 -16.39
C LEU A 91 12.16 -15.56 -15.00
N ILE A 92 12.24 -16.35 -13.93
CA ILE A 92 12.29 -15.86 -12.54
C ILE A 92 13.46 -14.89 -12.38
N LYS A 93 14.67 -15.28 -12.83
CA LYS A 93 15.86 -14.44 -12.77
C LYS A 93 15.68 -13.14 -13.55
N SER A 94 15.11 -13.21 -14.76
CA SER A 94 14.86 -12.02 -15.57
C SER A 94 13.88 -11.02 -14.95
N ILE A 95 12.89 -11.52 -14.18
CA ILE A 95 11.94 -10.66 -13.46
C ILE A 95 12.59 -10.11 -12.18
N THR A 96 13.33 -10.94 -11.46
CA THR A 96 13.95 -10.59 -10.17
C THR A 96 15.06 -9.55 -10.35
N ASP A 97 15.98 -9.83 -11.27
CA ASP A 97 17.23 -9.08 -11.48
C ASP A 97 17.20 -8.20 -12.75
N GLY A 98 16.08 -8.20 -13.48
CA GLY A 98 15.93 -7.48 -14.75
C GLY A 98 16.52 -8.25 -15.94
N SER A 99 16.21 -7.80 -17.16
CA SER A 99 16.53 -8.53 -18.39
C SER A 99 18.03 -8.59 -18.71
N LYS A 100 18.82 -7.63 -18.22
CA LYS A 100 20.30 -7.64 -18.38
C LYS A 100 20.94 -8.87 -17.73
N SER A 101 20.31 -9.39 -16.67
CA SER A 101 20.82 -10.49 -15.86
C SER A 101 20.79 -11.86 -16.55
N VAL A 102 20.15 -11.94 -17.72
CA VAL A 102 20.01 -13.12 -18.58
C VAL A 102 20.50 -12.82 -20.00
N ASP A 103 21.50 -11.93 -20.10
CA ASP A 103 22.15 -11.51 -21.35
C ASP A 103 21.17 -10.96 -22.40
N LYS A 104 20.16 -10.20 -21.94
CA LYS A 104 19.23 -9.43 -22.78
C LYS A 104 19.43 -7.94 -22.57
N SER A 105 18.57 -7.12 -23.17
CA SER A 105 18.62 -5.66 -23.02
C SER A 105 18.50 -5.25 -21.55
N ASN A 106 18.88 -4.02 -21.22
CA ASN A 106 18.74 -3.41 -19.90
C ASN A 106 17.41 -2.67 -19.71
N LEU A 107 16.44 -2.86 -20.62
CA LEU A 107 15.20 -2.08 -20.65
C LEU A 107 14.11 -2.62 -19.71
N CYS A 108 14.13 -3.92 -19.37
CA CYS A 108 13.23 -4.45 -18.34
C CYS A 108 13.92 -4.34 -16.98
N PRO A 109 13.40 -3.51 -16.05
CA PRO A 109 14.03 -3.28 -14.75
C PRO A 109 13.90 -4.50 -13.82
N PRO A 110 14.72 -4.57 -12.76
CA PRO A 110 14.60 -5.59 -11.73
C PRO A 110 13.36 -5.35 -10.84
N TRP A 111 12.60 -6.40 -10.57
CA TRP A 111 11.40 -6.35 -9.73
C TRP A 111 11.55 -7.07 -8.39
N GLY A 112 12.69 -7.70 -8.10
CA GLY A 112 12.91 -8.50 -6.88
C GLY A 112 12.81 -7.72 -5.55
N LYS A 113 12.89 -6.38 -5.59
CA LYS A 113 12.66 -5.51 -4.41
C LYS A 113 11.23 -5.01 -4.30
N THR A 114 10.41 -5.23 -5.32
CA THR A 114 9.02 -4.75 -5.41
C THR A 114 8.03 -5.89 -5.26
N LEU A 115 8.36 -7.07 -5.79
CA LEU A 115 7.53 -8.25 -5.79
C LEU A 115 8.19 -9.34 -4.96
N THR A 116 7.38 -10.08 -4.18
CA THR A 116 7.87 -11.24 -3.43
C THR A 116 8.20 -12.40 -4.37
N ASP A 117 9.11 -13.29 -3.94
CA ASP A 117 9.47 -14.49 -4.71
C ASP A 117 8.25 -15.33 -5.10
N LYS A 118 7.28 -15.44 -4.19
CA LYS A 118 6.00 -16.11 -4.46
C LYS A 118 5.27 -15.44 -5.62
N LYS A 119 5.16 -14.10 -5.62
CA LYS A 119 4.48 -13.35 -6.68
C LYS A 119 5.22 -13.47 -8.02
N ILE A 120 6.55 -13.48 -8.00
CA ILE A 120 7.36 -13.68 -9.20
C ILE A 120 7.10 -15.07 -9.81
N LYS A 121 7.06 -16.12 -9.00
CA LYS A 121 6.72 -17.48 -9.48
C LYS A 121 5.30 -17.55 -10.06
N GLU A 122 4.31 -16.93 -9.40
CA GLU A 122 2.95 -16.84 -9.92
C GLU A 122 2.88 -16.08 -11.26
N LEU A 123 3.67 -15.02 -11.42
CA LEU A 123 3.79 -14.29 -12.69
C LEU A 123 4.40 -15.15 -13.80
N VAL A 124 5.45 -15.93 -13.51
CA VAL A 124 6.06 -16.84 -14.50
C VAL A 124 5.04 -17.87 -14.99
N ALA A 125 4.26 -18.46 -14.08
CA ALA A 125 3.18 -19.38 -14.46
C ALA A 125 2.13 -18.70 -15.35
N TYR A 126 1.72 -17.47 -15.01
CA TYR A 126 0.80 -16.68 -15.85
C TYR A 126 1.38 -16.37 -17.24
N ILE A 127 2.64 -15.92 -17.31
CA ILE A 127 3.34 -15.61 -18.56
C ILE A 127 3.45 -16.85 -19.46
N ARG A 128 3.75 -18.03 -18.90
CA ARG A 128 3.71 -19.29 -19.66
C ARG A 128 2.32 -19.62 -20.17
N GLY A 129 1.30 -19.36 -19.34
CA GLY A 129 -0.09 -19.50 -19.73
C GLY A 129 -0.41 -18.72 -21.01
N LEU A 130 0.11 -17.49 -21.17
CA LEU A 130 -0.16 -16.66 -22.36
C LEU A 130 0.23 -17.34 -23.68
N ALA A 131 1.28 -18.15 -23.71
CA ALA A 131 1.68 -18.90 -24.89
C ALA A 131 0.68 -20.02 -25.25
N THR A 132 0.00 -20.58 -24.25
CA THR A 132 -0.94 -21.71 -24.43
C THR A 132 -2.39 -21.27 -24.67
N GLN A 133 -2.78 -20.10 -24.18
CA GLN A 133 -4.17 -19.61 -24.16
C GLN A 133 -4.64 -19.03 -25.51
N GLU A 134 -3.74 -18.73 -26.46
CA GLU A 134 -4.15 -18.45 -27.85
C GLU A 134 -4.70 -19.71 -28.56
N SER A 135 -4.57 -20.91 -27.96
CA SER A 135 -5.28 -22.13 -28.38
C SER A 135 -6.47 -22.52 -27.50
N ALA A 136 -6.68 -21.87 -26.35
CA ALA A 136 -7.79 -22.18 -25.46
C ALA A 136 -8.15 -20.97 -24.59
N ALA A 137 -9.31 -20.39 -24.84
CA ALA A 137 -9.94 -19.42 -23.95
C ALA A 137 -10.51 -20.11 -22.70
N PRO A 138 -10.97 -19.33 -21.71
CA PRO A 138 -10.24 -18.88 -20.53
C PRO A 138 -10.35 -19.89 -19.38
N VAL A 139 -9.26 -20.10 -18.63
CA VAL A 139 -9.36 -20.74 -17.31
C VAL A 139 -10.11 -19.78 -16.38
N ALA A 140 -11.32 -20.17 -16.01
CA ALA A 140 -12.12 -19.55 -14.98
C ALA A 140 -11.33 -19.53 -13.65
N VAL A 141 -10.73 -18.38 -13.32
CA VAL A 141 -10.18 -18.14 -11.99
C VAL A 141 -11.33 -17.75 -11.08
N ALA A 142 -11.67 -18.69 -10.20
CA ALA A 142 -12.54 -18.60 -9.03
C ALA A 142 -13.21 -17.24 -8.78
N LYS A 143 -14.51 -17.15 -9.08
CA LYS A 143 -15.43 -16.29 -8.33
C LYS A 143 -15.49 -16.84 -6.90
N GLY A 144 -14.63 -16.35 -6.03
CA GLY A 144 -14.95 -16.28 -4.60
C GLY A 144 -15.72 -14.97 -4.37
N PRO A 145 -16.91 -14.99 -3.72
CA PRO A 145 -17.51 -13.75 -3.26
C PRO A 145 -16.61 -13.22 -2.16
N VAL A 146 -15.87 -12.14 -2.43
CA VAL A 146 -15.25 -11.36 -1.35
C VAL A 146 -16.38 -10.50 -0.77
N SER A 147 -17.23 -11.12 0.05
CA SER A 147 -18.09 -10.41 0.97
C SER A 147 -17.17 -9.79 2.02
N VAL A 148 -16.84 -8.51 1.85
CA VAL A 148 -16.34 -7.73 2.98
C VAL A 148 -17.56 -7.11 3.62
N ASP A 149 -18.05 -7.75 4.69
CA ASP A 149 -18.93 -7.13 5.65
C ASP A 149 -18.25 -5.85 6.14
N GLU A 150 -18.75 -4.72 5.66
CA GLU A 150 -18.40 -3.39 6.13
C GLU A 150 -19.09 -3.17 7.48
N LYS A 151 -18.59 -3.84 8.52
CA LYS A 151 -18.82 -3.40 9.89
C LYS A 151 -17.53 -2.78 10.39
N GLU A 152 -17.49 -1.45 10.38
CA GLU A 152 -16.53 -0.69 11.19
C GLU A 152 -16.48 -1.32 12.58
N SER A 153 -15.28 -1.73 13.01
CA SER A 153 -15.13 -2.33 14.33
C SER A 153 -15.60 -1.30 15.38
N PRO A 154 -16.48 -1.68 16.31
CA PRO A 154 -17.05 -0.78 17.31
C PRO A 154 -15.96 -0.09 18.14
N VAL A 155 -14.76 -0.67 18.20
CA VAL A 155 -13.59 -0.11 18.90
C VAL A 155 -13.09 1.18 18.25
N LYS A 156 -13.07 1.27 16.91
CA LYS A 156 -12.62 2.49 16.20
C LYS A 156 -13.62 3.63 16.34
N ALA A 157 -14.91 3.31 16.32
CA ALA A 157 -15.98 4.28 16.54
C ALA A 157 -15.96 4.80 17.99
N VAL A 158 -15.82 3.91 18.98
CA VAL A 158 -15.73 4.27 20.40
C VAL A 158 -14.49 5.13 20.67
N MET A 159 -13.36 4.83 20.05
CA MET A 159 -12.13 5.63 20.21
C MET A 159 -12.26 7.04 19.60
N ARG A 160 -12.87 7.17 18.41
CA ARG A 160 -13.09 8.48 17.76
C ARG A 160 -14.05 9.36 18.57
N TRP A 161 -15.19 8.80 18.97
CA TRP A 161 -16.20 9.55 19.73
C TRP A 161 -15.77 9.82 21.18
N GLY A 162 -15.00 8.92 21.79
CA GLY A 162 -14.41 9.14 23.11
C GLY A 162 -13.43 10.31 23.14
N PHE A 163 -12.56 10.43 22.13
CA PHE A 163 -11.60 11.53 22.05
C PHE A 163 -12.29 12.89 21.86
N ILE A 164 -13.33 12.95 21.01
CA ILE A 164 -14.13 14.16 20.79
C ILE A 164 -14.84 14.57 22.09
N ALA A 165 -15.47 13.62 22.79
CA ALA A 165 -16.18 13.90 24.04
C ALA A 165 -15.26 14.50 25.12
N VAL A 166 -14.05 13.97 25.28
CA VAL A 166 -13.07 14.49 26.25
C VAL A 166 -12.66 15.94 25.92
N ILE A 167 -12.40 16.24 24.64
CA ILE A 167 -12.04 17.61 24.20
C ILE A 167 -13.21 18.57 24.46
N THR A 168 -14.43 18.19 24.10
CA THR A 168 -15.61 19.04 24.30
C THR A 168 -15.85 19.33 25.78
N ILE A 169 -15.71 18.34 26.66
CA ILE A 169 -15.88 18.52 28.10
C ILE A 169 -14.80 19.47 28.67
N ALA A 170 -13.56 19.34 28.23
CA ALA A 170 -12.47 20.21 28.66
C ALA A 170 -12.71 21.68 28.25
N LEU A 171 -13.11 21.91 27.00
CA LEU A 171 -13.44 23.25 26.50
C LEU A 171 -14.67 23.85 27.20
N ALA A 172 -15.72 23.06 27.39
CA ALA A 172 -16.92 23.49 28.09
C ALA A 172 -16.64 23.86 29.55
N SER A 173 -15.82 23.06 30.24
CA SER A 173 -15.43 23.33 31.64
C SER A 173 -14.62 24.62 31.76
N GLY A 174 -13.68 24.85 30.83
CA GLY A 174 -12.92 26.09 30.76
C GLY A 174 -13.84 27.31 30.55
N ALA A 175 -14.75 27.22 29.57
CA ALA A 175 -15.71 28.29 29.30
C ALA A 175 -16.60 28.60 30.51
N ILE A 176 -17.12 27.58 31.20
CA ILE A 176 -17.96 27.75 32.41
C ILE A 176 -17.17 28.38 33.55
N SER A 177 -15.89 28.00 33.74
CA SER A 177 -15.06 28.59 34.79
C SER A 177 -14.84 30.09 34.59
N GLU A 178 -14.60 30.51 33.34
CA GLU A 178 -14.42 31.94 33.05
C GLU A 178 -15.73 32.72 33.11
N TRP A 179 -16.84 32.12 32.66
CA TRP A 179 -18.15 32.74 32.78
C TRP A 179 -18.55 32.98 34.25
N LYS A 180 -18.20 32.04 35.14
CA LYS A 180 -18.44 32.17 36.59
C LYS A 180 -17.58 33.28 37.20
N LYS A 181 -16.35 33.47 36.74
CA LYS A 181 -15.46 34.54 37.17
C LYS A 181 -16.02 35.92 36.78
N LEU A 182 -16.35 36.10 35.50
CA LEU A 182 -16.91 37.36 34.98
C LEU A 182 -18.23 37.75 35.67
N ARG A 183 -19.08 36.77 36.00
CA ARG A 183 -20.33 37.03 36.75
C ARG A 183 -20.09 37.51 38.18
N ASN A 184 -19.03 37.04 38.84
CA ASN A 184 -18.71 37.45 40.21
C ASN A 184 -18.02 38.82 40.27
N GLU A 185 -17.36 39.24 39.18
CA GLU A 185 -16.72 40.54 39.02
C GLU A 185 -17.70 41.62 38.48
N SER A 186 -18.91 41.23 38.07
CA SER A 186 -19.93 42.16 37.59
C SER A 186 -20.46 43.03 38.75
N PRO A 187 -20.48 44.37 38.61
CA PRO A 187 -21.02 45.25 39.64
C PRO A 187 -22.49 44.91 39.91
N LYS A 188 -22.83 44.65 41.18
CA LYS A 188 -24.23 44.53 41.60
C LYS A 188 -24.83 45.94 41.63
N GLY A 189 -25.50 46.31 40.54
CA GLY A 189 -26.39 47.48 40.48
C GLY A 189 -27.68 47.25 41.26
#